data_AF-A0A4U0H440-F1
#
_entry.id   AF-A0A4U0H440-F1
#
_cell.length_a   1.000
_cell.length_b   1.000
_cell.length_c   1.000
_cell.angle_alpha   90.00
_cell.angle_beta   90.00
_cell.angle_gamma   90.00
#
_symmetry.space_group_name_H-M   'P 1'
#
loop_
_entity.id
_entity.type
_entity.pdbx_description
1 polymer ?
#
loop_
_entity_poly.entity_id
_entity_poly.type
_entity_poly.pdbx_seq_one_letter_code
_entity_poly.pdbx_strand_id
1 'polypeptide(L)'
;MKKKLLIIIFVAFTLAFQSVKLVAQTSPKQSNANVVNRIKADLAISSEKAGKLLDILTSFGESIQANTADSSLSPKQKQNKTISLMKEQNESIQRLLTDDEYRVWVNLGKKRRAANTSRSKTNDQMNKRFPSQMRGAVLDQNQ
;
A
#
# COMPACT_ATOMS: atom_id res chain seq x y z
N MET A 1 14.08 59.90 11.91
CA MET A 1 15.24 58.98 12.00
C MET A 1 15.43 58.57 13.46
N LYS A 2 15.80 57.29 13.69
CA LYS A 2 16.23 56.64 14.97
C LYS A 2 15.06 56.29 15.92
N LYS A 3 14.45 55.10 15.86
CA LYS A 3 14.89 53.72 16.24
C LYS A 3 15.07 53.51 17.75
N LYS A 4 14.41 52.42 18.23
CA LYS A 4 14.63 51.62 19.47
C LYS A 4 13.90 52.16 20.71
N LEU A 5 13.32 51.37 21.62
CA LEU A 5 13.13 49.92 21.83
C LEU A 5 12.44 49.80 23.20
N LEU A 6 11.38 49.00 23.35
CA LEU A 6 10.88 48.36 24.59
C LEU A 6 9.46 47.83 24.27
N ILE A 7 9.27 46.59 23.80
CA ILE A 7 9.23 45.34 24.59
C ILE A 7 8.55 45.57 25.94
N ILE A 8 7.30 45.12 26.09
CA ILE A 8 6.79 44.36 27.23
C ILE A 8 5.39 43.78 26.88
N ILE A 9 5.37 42.46 26.68
CA ILE A 9 4.41 41.47 27.20
C ILE A 9 2.92 41.69 26.91
N PHE A 10 2.37 40.88 25.99
CA PHE A 10 1.09 40.22 26.25
C PHE A 10 1.15 38.77 25.76
N VAL A 11 1.57 37.91 26.69
CA VAL A 11 1.31 36.48 26.71
C VAL A 11 -0.20 36.32 26.89
N ALA A 12 -0.89 35.74 25.90
CA ALA A 12 -2.12 34.96 26.02
C ALA A 12 -2.89 34.98 24.70
N PHE A 13 -2.58 34.08 23.78
CA PHE A 13 -3.55 33.68 22.78
C PHE A 13 -3.52 32.15 22.63
N THR A 14 -4.34 31.55 23.49
CA THR A 14 -5.19 30.38 23.22
C THR A 14 -4.53 29.11 22.71
N LEU A 15 -4.17 28.27 23.68
CA LEU A 15 -4.41 26.83 23.63
C LEU A 15 -5.84 26.56 23.12
N ALA A 16 -5.97 25.88 21.98
CA ALA A 16 -6.97 24.82 21.74
C ALA A 16 -6.92 24.38 20.27
N PHE A 17 -5.87 23.64 19.89
CA PHE A 17 -5.94 22.79 18.69
C PHE A 17 -5.30 21.42 18.97
N GLN A 18 -5.61 20.85 20.14
CA GLN A 18 -5.51 19.40 20.32
C GLN A 18 -6.81 18.75 19.84
N SER A 19 -6.99 18.69 18.53
CA SER A 19 -7.88 17.70 17.94
C SER A 19 -7.15 16.36 17.97
N VAL A 20 -7.25 15.66 19.10
CA VAL A 20 -6.94 14.24 19.22
C VAL A 20 -7.88 13.51 18.26
N LYS A 21 -7.45 13.30 17.02
CA LYS A 21 -8.01 12.22 16.20
C LYS A 21 -7.38 10.93 16.70
N LEU A 22 -7.90 10.45 17.83
CA LEU A 22 -7.77 9.06 18.23
C LEU A 22 -8.56 8.25 17.19
N VAL A 23 -7.94 8.02 16.03
CA VAL A 23 -8.36 6.97 15.12
C VAL A 23 -8.24 5.70 15.94
N ALA A 24 -9.40 5.13 16.30
CA ALA A 24 -9.50 3.82 16.91
C ALA A 24 -8.68 2.84 16.04
N GLN A 25 -7.47 2.52 16.49
CA GLN A 25 -6.64 1.46 15.93
C GLN A 25 -7.38 0.14 16.17
N THR A 26 -8.25 -0.24 15.24
CA THR A 26 -8.65 -1.64 15.07
C THR A 26 -7.38 -2.45 14.99
N SER A 27 -7.11 -3.28 16.00
CA SER A 27 -5.80 -3.83 16.30
C SER A 27 -5.12 -4.47 15.08
N PRO A 28 -4.11 -3.83 14.46
CA PRO A 28 -3.44 -4.35 13.26
C PRO A 28 -2.46 -5.49 13.57
N LYS A 29 -2.30 -5.86 14.86
CA LYS A 29 -1.27 -6.81 15.30
C LYS A 29 -1.46 -8.23 14.77
N GLN A 30 -2.69 -8.72 14.64
CA GLN A 30 -2.94 -10.11 14.26
C GLN A 30 -2.88 -10.33 12.73
N SER A 31 -3.31 -9.34 11.92
CA SER A 31 -3.14 -9.39 10.47
C SER A 31 -1.67 -9.35 10.08
N ASN A 32 -0.86 -8.52 10.75
CA ASN A 32 0.55 -8.37 10.42
C ASN A 32 1.34 -9.62 10.77
N ALA A 33 1.06 -10.29 11.90
CA ALA A 33 1.70 -11.55 12.26
C ALA A 33 1.47 -12.66 11.22
N ASN A 34 0.26 -12.76 10.68
CA ASN A 34 -0.05 -13.73 9.61
C ASN A 34 0.70 -13.43 8.31
N VAL A 35 0.81 -12.15 7.95
CA VAL A 35 1.56 -11.73 6.76
C VAL A 35 3.05 -11.99 6.94
N VAL A 36 3.62 -11.66 8.10
CA VAL A 36 5.01 -11.96 8.46
C VAL A 36 5.27 -13.46 8.37
N ASN A 37 4.41 -14.31 8.92
CA ASN A 37 4.55 -15.76 8.86
C ASN A 37 4.51 -16.30 7.42
N ARG A 38 3.64 -15.75 6.55
CA ARG A 38 3.60 -16.10 5.14
C ARG A 38 4.87 -15.68 4.40
N ILE A 39 5.33 -14.44 4.59
CA ILE A 39 6.58 -13.94 4.00
C ILE A 39 7.76 -14.81 4.44
N LYS A 40 7.82 -15.12 5.74
CA LYS A 40 8.83 -15.99 6.35
C LYS A 40 8.83 -17.36 5.68
N ALA A 41 7.67 -17.98 5.50
CA ALA A 41 7.52 -19.30 4.87
C ALA A 41 7.88 -19.27 3.37
N ASP A 42 7.40 -18.25 2.64
CA ASP A 42 7.60 -18.12 1.21
C ASP A 42 9.07 -17.89 0.83
N LEU A 43 9.82 -17.16 1.67
CA LEU A 43 11.22 -16.78 1.41
C LEU A 43 12.24 -17.56 2.26
N ALA A 44 11.78 -18.38 3.20
CA ALA A 44 12.61 -19.09 4.18
C ALA A 44 13.57 -18.16 4.98
N ILE A 45 13.10 -16.95 5.33
CA ILE A 45 13.89 -15.94 6.07
C ILE A 45 13.58 -15.90 7.57
N SER A 46 14.34 -15.12 8.35
CA SER A 46 14.05 -14.89 9.77
C SER A 46 12.78 -14.04 9.96
N SER A 47 12.15 -14.17 11.13
CA SER A 47 10.96 -13.34 11.46
C SER A 47 11.28 -11.85 11.49
N GLU A 48 12.51 -11.49 11.90
CA GLU A 48 12.96 -10.09 11.91
C GLU A 48 13.08 -9.53 10.49
N LYS A 49 13.74 -10.26 9.58
CA LYS A 49 13.82 -9.87 8.16
C LYS A 49 12.42 -9.79 7.53
N ALA A 50 11.53 -10.74 7.83
CA ALA A 50 10.17 -10.73 7.32
C ALA A 50 9.36 -9.52 7.82
N GLY A 51 9.57 -9.10 9.08
CA GLY A 51 9.00 -7.87 9.63
C GLY A 51 9.49 -6.62 8.88
N LYS A 52 10.82 -6.47 8.73
CA LYS A 52 11.41 -5.35 7.97
C LYS A 52 10.94 -5.31 6.52
N LEU A 53 10.79 -6.48 5.89
CA LEU A 53 10.25 -6.57 4.54
C LEU A 53 8.79 -6.12 4.49
N LEU A 54 7.96 -6.52 5.44
CA LEU A 54 6.58 -6.04 5.54
C LEU A 54 6.51 -4.52 5.70
N ASP A 55 7.40 -3.93 6.50
CA ASP A 55 7.45 -2.47 6.67
C ASP A 55 7.79 -1.74 5.36
N ILE A 56 8.79 -2.24 4.61
CA ILE A 56 9.13 -1.71 3.27
C ILE A 56 7.94 -1.80 2.32
N LEU A 57 7.23 -2.94 2.31
CA LEU A 57 6.06 -3.13 1.44
C LEU A 57 4.90 -2.21 1.82
N THR A 58 4.67 -2.01 3.12
CA THR A 58 3.61 -1.15 3.65
C THR A 58 3.87 0.31 3.31
N SER A 59 5.08 0.80 3.60
CA SER A 59 5.51 2.18 3.29
C SER A 59 5.45 2.47 1.78
N PHE A 60 5.85 1.52 0.93
CA PHE A 60 5.68 1.65 -0.51
C PHE A 60 4.19 1.74 -0.91
N GLY A 61 3.32 0.91 -0.33
CA GLY A 61 1.88 0.96 -0.59
C GLY A 61 1.26 2.31 -0.23
N GLU A 62 1.61 2.87 0.93
CA GLU A 62 1.19 4.20 1.36
C GLU A 62 1.70 5.29 0.41
N SER A 63 2.96 5.19 -0.04
CA SER A 63 3.57 6.14 -0.97
C SER A 63 2.90 6.12 -2.36
N ILE A 64 2.54 4.93 -2.85
CA ILE A 64 1.77 4.78 -4.09
C ILE A 64 0.39 5.40 -3.93
N GLN A 65 -0.32 5.09 -2.83
CA GLN A 65 -1.65 5.65 -2.58
C GLN A 65 -1.62 7.17 -2.53
N ALA A 66 -0.63 7.76 -1.84
CA ALA A 66 -0.42 9.19 -1.78
C ALA A 66 -0.14 9.79 -3.18
N ASN A 67 0.73 9.15 -3.98
CA ASN A 67 1.01 9.59 -5.35
C ASN A 67 -0.22 9.55 -6.26
N THR A 68 -1.08 8.53 -6.11
CA THR A 68 -2.34 8.42 -6.86
C THR A 68 -3.32 9.51 -6.44
N ALA A 69 -3.46 9.77 -5.14
CA ALA A 69 -4.37 10.77 -4.58
C ALA A 69 -3.93 12.23 -4.83
N ASP A 70 -2.66 12.46 -5.13
CA ASP A 70 -2.10 13.80 -5.34
C ASP A 70 -2.68 14.47 -6.61
N SER A 71 -3.63 15.37 -6.45
CA SER A 71 -4.28 16.08 -7.58
C SER A 71 -3.40 17.17 -8.19
N SER A 72 -2.26 17.51 -7.58
CA SER A 72 -1.35 18.55 -8.09
C SER A 72 -0.42 18.06 -9.21
N LEU A 73 -0.29 16.73 -9.36
CA LEU A 73 0.60 16.12 -10.34
C LEU A 73 -0.15 15.72 -11.61
N SER A 74 0.45 16.03 -12.76
CA SER A 74 0.00 15.49 -14.05
C SER A 74 0.17 13.96 -14.11
N PRO A 75 -0.56 13.26 -15.00
CA PRO A 75 -0.40 11.81 -15.16
C PRO A 75 1.04 11.36 -15.43
N LYS A 76 1.80 12.12 -16.24
CA LYS A 76 3.21 11.83 -16.55
C LYS A 76 4.10 11.99 -15.32
N GLN A 77 3.86 13.02 -14.50
CA GLN A 77 4.60 13.20 -13.24
C GLN A 77 4.29 12.09 -12.25
N LYS A 78 3.02 11.69 -12.11
CA LYS A 78 2.63 10.54 -11.29
C LYS A 78 3.32 9.27 -11.75
N GLN A 79 3.38 9.02 -13.05
CA GLN A 79 4.08 7.86 -13.61
C GLN A 79 5.57 7.88 -13.26
N ASN A 80 6.25 9.00 -13.47
CA ASN A 80 7.68 9.13 -13.12
C ASN A 80 7.93 8.91 -11.64
N LYS A 81 7.05 9.46 -10.78
CA LYS A 81 7.14 9.27 -9.33
C LYS A 81 6.91 7.81 -8.93
N THR A 82 5.96 7.12 -9.54
CA THR A 82 5.76 5.67 -9.35
C THR A 82 7.01 4.88 -9.73
N ILE A 83 7.66 5.19 -10.85
CA ILE A 83 8.90 4.52 -11.28
C ILE A 83 10.01 4.72 -10.23
N SER A 84 10.17 5.95 -9.71
CA SER A 84 11.15 6.23 -8.63
C SER A 84 10.85 5.40 -7.39
N LEU A 85 9.60 5.41 -6.92
CA LEU A 85 9.18 4.64 -5.74
C LEU A 85 9.42 3.15 -5.92
N MET A 86 9.18 2.60 -7.13
CA MET A 86 9.46 1.19 -7.42
C MET A 86 10.95 0.89 -7.36
N LYS A 87 11.80 1.80 -7.87
CA LYS A 87 13.25 1.65 -7.80
C LYS A 87 13.74 1.69 -6.35
N GLU A 88 13.29 2.66 -5.56
CA GLU A 88 13.65 2.81 -4.14
C GLU A 88 13.22 1.60 -3.31
N GLN A 89 12.00 1.10 -3.53
CA GLN A 89 11.53 -0.13 -2.91
C GLN A 89 12.44 -1.30 -3.28
N ASN A 90 12.76 -1.46 -4.56
CA ASN A 90 13.56 -2.56 -5.04
C ASN A 90 14.96 -2.57 -4.43
N GLU A 91 15.63 -1.41 -4.39
CA GLU A 91 16.92 -1.25 -3.73
C GLU A 91 16.84 -1.57 -2.23
N SER A 92 15.78 -1.13 -1.55
CA SER A 92 15.58 -1.40 -0.13
C SER A 92 15.42 -2.90 0.16
N ILE A 93 14.68 -3.61 -0.71
CA ILE A 93 14.51 -5.07 -0.61
C ILE A 93 15.84 -5.78 -0.88
N GLN A 94 16.61 -5.35 -1.90
CA GLN A 94 17.91 -5.94 -2.22
C GLN A 94 18.95 -5.75 -1.10
N ARG A 95 18.89 -4.64 -0.35
CA ARG A 95 19.77 -4.46 0.82
C ARG A 95 19.38 -5.34 2.01
N LEU A 96 18.12 -5.75 2.09
CA LEU A 96 17.59 -6.56 3.19
C LEU A 96 17.77 -8.07 2.96
N LEU A 97 17.63 -8.50 1.71
CA LEU A 97 17.66 -9.90 1.30
C LEU A 97 19.01 -10.27 0.68
N THR A 98 19.42 -11.53 0.81
CA THR A 98 20.53 -12.06 0.00
C THR A 98 20.11 -12.21 -1.46
N ASP A 99 21.08 -12.36 -2.37
CA ASP A 99 20.79 -12.54 -3.80
C ASP A 99 19.86 -13.74 -4.08
N ASP A 100 20.04 -14.84 -3.35
CA ASP A 100 19.20 -16.03 -3.46
C ASP A 100 17.78 -15.78 -2.93
N GLU A 101 17.64 -15.16 -1.75
CA GLU A 101 16.35 -14.77 -1.17
C GLU A 101 15.61 -13.80 -2.11
N TYR A 102 16.32 -12.83 -2.69
CA TYR A 102 15.78 -11.87 -3.64
C TYR A 102 15.34 -12.54 -4.96
N ARG A 103 16.09 -13.51 -5.47
CA ARG A 103 15.68 -14.30 -6.65
C ARG A 103 14.37 -15.05 -6.40
N VAL A 104 14.20 -15.65 -5.23
CA VAL A 104 12.94 -16.32 -4.83
C VAL A 104 11.81 -15.29 -4.78
N TRP A 105 12.02 -14.13 -4.16
CA TRP A 105 11.06 -13.04 -4.11
C TRP A 105 10.58 -12.60 -5.50
N VAL A 106 11.49 -12.36 -6.44
CA VAL A 106 11.17 -11.98 -7.82
C VAL A 106 10.33 -13.06 -8.51
N ASN A 107 10.69 -14.33 -8.33
CA ASN A 107 9.96 -15.46 -8.92
C ASN A 107 8.56 -15.62 -8.34
N LEU A 108 8.37 -15.42 -7.03
CA LEU A 108 7.06 -15.37 -6.39
C LEU A 108 6.20 -14.25 -6.99
N GLY A 109 6.78 -13.06 -7.18
CA GLY A 109 6.11 -11.94 -7.83
C GLY A 109 5.66 -12.24 -9.27
N LYS A 110 6.47 -12.99 -10.06
CA LYS A 110 6.09 -13.45 -11.40
C LYS A 110 4.94 -14.46 -11.36
N LYS A 111 5.01 -15.47 -10.48
CA LYS A 111 3.97 -16.48 -10.29
C LYS A 111 2.62 -15.86 -9.92
N ARG A 112 2.61 -14.92 -8.96
CA ARG A 112 1.39 -14.21 -8.53
C ARG A 112 0.78 -13.39 -9.67
N ARG A 113 1.60 -12.69 -10.47
CA ARG A 113 1.12 -11.94 -11.65
C ARG A 113 0.52 -12.88 -12.70
N ALA A 114 1.19 -13.99 -13.01
CA ALA A 114 0.67 -14.99 -13.95
C ALA A 114 -0.65 -15.64 -13.48
N ALA A 115 -0.78 -15.93 -12.19
CA ALA A 115 -2.03 -16.45 -11.63
C ALA A 115 -3.18 -15.43 -11.74
N ASN A 116 -2.90 -14.15 -11.51
CA ASN A 116 -3.90 -13.09 -11.61
C ASN A 116 -4.34 -12.83 -13.06
N THR A 117 -3.43 -12.89 -14.03
CA THR A 117 -3.80 -12.74 -15.45
C THR A 117 -4.66 -13.91 -15.94
N SER A 118 -4.38 -15.14 -15.51
CA SER A 118 -5.21 -16.32 -15.83
C SER A 118 -6.63 -16.18 -15.28
N ARG A 119 -6.79 -15.75 -14.02
CA ARG A 119 -8.12 -15.49 -13.43
C ARG A 119 -8.88 -14.39 -14.17
N SER A 120 -8.21 -13.31 -14.56
CA SER A 120 -8.83 -12.23 -15.33
C SER A 120 -9.37 -12.74 -16.68
N LYS A 121 -8.62 -13.59 -17.38
CA LYS A 121 -9.05 -14.19 -18.64
C LYS A 121 -10.26 -15.11 -18.45
N THR A 122 -10.27 -15.93 -17.41
CA THR A 122 -11.40 -16.81 -17.08
C THR A 122 -12.66 -16.01 -16.76
N ASN A 123 -12.54 -14.94 -15.97
CA ASN A 123 -13.67 -14.06 -15.65
C ASN A 123 -14.21 -13.35 -16.90
N ASP A 124 -13.34 -12.86 -17.78
CA ASP A 124 -13.73 -12.24 -19.04
C ASP A 124 -14.46 -13.24 -19.97
N GLN A 125 -13.99 -14.48 -20.03
CA GLN A 125 -14.68 -15.56 -20.77
C GLN A 125 -16.04 -15.90 -20.18
N MET A 126 -16.18 -15.99 -18.85
CA MET A 126 -17.47 -16.22 -18.19
C MET A 126 -18.46 -15.07 -18.43
N ASN A 127 -17.99 -13.82 -18.39
CA ASN A 127 -18.82 -12.64 -18.65
C ASN A 127 -19.31 -12.60 -20.12
N LYS A 128 -18.47 -13.03 -21.07
CA LYS A 128 -18.86 -13.19 -22.48
C LYS A 128 -19.88 -14.31 -22.70
N ARG A 129 -19.77 -15.41 -21.93
CA ARG A 129 -20.64 -16.58 -22.07
C ARG A 129 -21.99 -16.43 -21.36
N PHE A 130 -22.04 -15.60 -20.32
CA PHE A 130 -23.23 -15.28 -19.54
C PHE A 130 -23.28 -13.78 -19.24
N PRO A 131 -23.66 -12.95 -20.23
CA PRO A 131 -23.81 -11.51 -20.01
C PRO A 131 -24.80 -11.27 -18.88
N SER A 132 -24.47 -10.33 -18.00
CA SER A 132 -25.20 -9.98 -16.77
C SER A 132 -26.70 -9.69 -16.95
N GLN A 133 -27.16 -9.48 -18.17
CA GLN A 133 -28.58 -9.32 -18.51
C GLN A 133 -29.43 -10.60 -18.29
N MET A 134 -28.82 -11.80 -18.24
CA MET A 134 -29.57 -13.05 -17.96
C MET A 134 -29.68 -13.42 -16.47
N ARG A 135 -29.06 -12.66 -15.56
CA ARG A 135 -29.15 -12.93 -14.09
C ARG A 135 -30.43 -12.41 -13.44
N GLY A 136 -31.24 -11.60 -14.14
CA GLY A 136 -32.49 -11.04 -13.62
C GLY A 136 -33.72 -11.93 -13.75
N ALA A 137 -33.64 -13.08 -14.45
CA ALA A 137 -34.83 -13.87 -14.81
C ALA A 137 -35.08 -15.13 -13.95
N VAL A 138 -34.31 -15.36 -12.87
CA VAL A 138 -34.37 -16.61 -12.08
C VAL A 138 -34.83 -16.38 -10.62
N LEU A 139 -35.56 -15.30 -10.35
CA LEU A 139 -36.11 -15.02 -9.01
C LEU A 139 -37.64 -14.93 -8.96
N ASP A 140 -38.35 -15.33 -10.01
CA ASP A 140 -39.82 -15.22 -10.10
C ASP A 140 -40.52 -16.57 -10.37
N GLN A 141 -39.98 -17.66 -9.79
CA GLN A 141 -40.63 -18.99 -9.84
C GLN A 141 -40.87 -19.62 -8.47
N ASN A 142 -40.93 -18.82 -7.41
CA ASN A 142 -41.41 -19.25 -6.08
C ASN A 142 -42.48 -18.28 -5.56
N GLN A 143 -43.56 -18.13 -6.32
CA GLN A 143 -44.87 -17.73 -5.78
C GLN A 143 -45.86 -18.86 -6.02
#